data_AF-A0A528B0R1-F1
#
_entry.id   AF-A0A528B0R1-F1
#
_cell.length_a   1.000
_cell.length_b   1.000
_cell.length_c   1.000
_cell.angle_alpha   90.00
_cell.angle_beta   90.00
_cell.angle_gamma   90.00
#
_symmetry.space_group_name_H-M   'P 1'
#
loop_
_entity.id
_entity.type
_entity.pdbx_description
1 polymer ?
#
loop_
_entity_poly.entity_id
_entity_poly.type
_entity_poly.pdbx_seq_one_letter_code
_entity_poly.pdbx_strand_id
1 'polypeptide(L)'
;PHPTRMTIALDREFHTMVAGILGNAVLVRCIGELFDQRMNPYFERLSSYFENRESWRAAAEEHRAVRDAIAAREPERAKAAMQKHLRQSQLRFSRNFGERSSAREVAGTKDRTQRWEPVLGKTDAQTKKA
;
A
#
# COMPACT_ATOMS: atom_id res chain seq x y z
N PRO A 1 6.30 8.52 -13.54
CA PRO A 1 5.15 7.79 -14.10
C PRO A 1 4.79 6.59 -13.25
N HIS A 2 3.49 6.44 -13.03
CA HIS A 2 2.83 5.34 -12.33
C HIS A 2 2.94 4.05 -13.18
N PRO A 3 2.94 2.82 -12.61
CA PRO A 3 3.03 1.59 -13.39
C PRO A 3 1.88 1.50 -14.38
N THR A 4 2.20 0.92 -15.54
CA THR A 4 1.20 0.65 -16.57
C THR A 4 0.58 -0.72 -16.34
N ARG A 5 -0.60 -0.97 -16.92
CA ARG A 5 -1.17 -2.34 -16.97
C ARG A 5 -0.17 -3.37 -17.50
N MET A 6 0.68 -2.98 -18.45
CA MET A 6 1.74 -3.84 -18.98
C MET A 6 2.79 -4.19 -17.91
N THR A 7 3.18 -3.24 -17.05
CA THR A 7 4.11 -3.49 -15.95
C THR A 7 3.56 -4.52 -14.95
N ILE A 8 2.28 -4.39 -14.61
CA ILE A 8 1.62 -5.32 -13.68
C ILE A 8 1.43 -6.70 -14.34
N ALA A 9 1.16 -6.76 -15.64
CA ALA A 9 1.08 -8.01 -16.39
C ALA A 9 2.43 -8.76 -16.41
N LEU A 10 3.55 -8.06 -16.61
CA LEU A 10 4.90 -8.64 -16.57
C LEU A 10 5.27 -9.15 -15.17
N ASP A 11 4.90 -8.41 -14.12
CA ASP A 11 5.07 -8.84 -12.73
C ASP A 11 4.30 -10.14 -12.46
N ARG A 12 3.03 -10.19 -12.85
CA ARG A 12 2.21 -11.42 -12.78
C ARG A 12 2.86 -12.58 -13.53
N GLU A 13 3.35 -12.35 -14.74
CA GLU A 13 3.99 -13.38 -15.56
C GLU A 13 5.23 -13.94 -14.86
N PHE A 14 6.09 -13.08 -14.30
CA PHE A 14 7.24 -13.51 -13.51
C PHE A 14 6.84 -14.45 -12.36
N HIS A 15 5.86 -14.04 -11.55
CA HIS A 15 5.41 -14.83 -10.39
C HIS A 15 4.79 -16.17 -10.78
N THR A 16 3.98 -16.19 -11.84
CA THR A 16 3.34 -17.42 -12.33
C THR A 16 4.34 -18.37 -13.01
N MET A 17 5.37 -17.86 -13.70
CA MET A 17 6.45 -18.69 -14.24
C MET A 17 7.28 -19.35 -13.13
N VAL A 18 7.66 -18.60 -12.09
CA VAL A 18 8.40 -19.15 -10.95
C VAL A 18 7.59 -20.24 -10.24
N ALA A 19 6.29 -20.01 -10.02
CA ALA A 19 5.40 -21.02 -9.46
C ALA A 19 5.24 -22.26 -10.37
N GLY A 20 5.24 -22.04 -11.69
CA GLY A 20 5.12 -23.10 -12.70
C GLY A 20 6.26 -24.12 -12.66
N ILE A 21 7.45 -23.74 -12.20
CA ILE A 21 8.60 -24.65 -12.01
C ILE A 21 8.24 -25.84 -11.12
N LEU A 22 7.31 -25.67 -10.17
CA LEU A 22 6.90 -26.71 -9.22
C LEU A 22 5.95 -27.75 -9.84
N GLY A 23 5.42 -27.53 -11.04
CA GLY A 23 4.45 -28.42 -11.66
C GLY A 23 3.09 -28.47 -10.94
N ASN A 24 2.80 -27.52 -10.05
CA ASN A 24 1.56 -27.46 -9.29
C ASN A 24 0.60 -26.43 -9.89
N ALA A 25 -0.37 -26.90 -10.68
CA ALA A 25 -1.34 -26.05 -11.36
C ALA A 25 -2.24 -25.26 -10.40
N VAL A 26 -2.51 -25.78 -9.19
CA VAL A 26 -3.29 -25.07 -8.18
C VAL A 26 -2.53 -23.83 -7.69
N LEU A 27 -1.24 -23.96 -7.40
CA LEU A 27 -0.41 -22.82 -6.98
C LEU A 27 -0.31 -21.75 -8.06
N VAL A 28 -0.11 -22.14 -9.33
CA VAL A 28 -0.07 -21.20 -10.46
C VAL A 28 -1.38 -20.42 -10.56
N ARG A 29 -2.51 -21.13 -10.47
CA ARG A 29 -3.84 -20.51 -10.49
C ARG A 29 -4.03 -19.54 -9.32
N CYS A 30 -3.76 -19.97 -8.09
CA CYS A 30 -3.90 -19.12 -6.90
C CYS A 30 -3.05 -17.84 -6.99
N ILE A 31 -1.80 -17.96 -7.42
CA ILE A 31 -0.91 -16.80 -7.58
C ILE A 31 -1.43 -15.87 -8.70
N GLY A 32 -1.85 -16.43 -9.84
CA GLY A 32 -2.45 -15.65 -10.93
C GLY A 32 -3.67 -14.86 -10.47
N GLU A 33 -4.60 -15.51 -9.76
CA GLU A 33 -5.82 -14.88 -9.24
C GLU A 33 -5.51 -13.76 -8.24
N LEU A 34 -4.51 -13.93 -7.37
CA LEU A 34 -4.05 -12.87 -6.46
C LEU A 34 -3.51 -11.64 -7.21
N PHE A 35 -2.81 -11.86 -8.32
CA PHE A 35 -2.34 -10.78 -9.18
C PHE A 35 -3.47 -10.11 -9.96
N ASP A 36 -4.46 -10.87 -10.41
CA ASP A 36 -5.61 -10.34 -11.15
C ASP A 36 -6.43 -9.37 -10.28
N GLN A 37 -6.45 -9.55 -8.95
CA GLN A 37 -7.03 -8.56 -8.02
C GLN A 37 -6.37 -7.17 -8.12
N ARG A 38 -5.09 -7.08 -8.53
CA ARG A 38 -4.39 -5.80 -8.72
C ARG A 38 -4.88 -5.00 -9.93
N MET A 39 -5.59 -5.65 -10.85
CA MET A 39 -6.15 -5.01 -12.06
C MET A 39 -7.55 -4.44 -11.85
N ASN A 40 -8.12 -4.57 -10.64
CA ASN A 40 -9.38 -3.95 -10.28
C ASN A 40 -9.19 -2.41 -10.17
N PRO A 41 -10.10 -1.58 -10.73
CA PRO A 41 -10.04 -0.11 -10.61
C PRO A 41 -9.87 0.42 -9.18
N TYR A 42 -10.42 -0.28 -8.17
CA TYR A 42 -10.22 0.08 -6.76
C TYR A 42 -8.76 -0.12 -6.34
N PHE A 43 -8.12 -1.21 -6.78
CA PHE A 43 -6.74 -1.52 -6.45
C PHE A 43 -5.76 -0.65 -7.24
N GLU A 44 -6.07 -0.29 -8.50
CA GLU A 44 -5.29 0.65 -9.30
C GLU A 44 -5.18 2.02 -8.61
N ARG A 45 -6.29 2.53 -8.08
CA ARG A 45 -6.26 3.78 -7.30
C ARG A 45 -5.52 3.62 -5.99
N LEU A 46 -5.70 2.50 -5.29
CA LEU A 46 -5.02 2.25 -4.02
C LEU A 46 -3.51 2.12 -4.21
N SER A 47 -3.05 1.34 -5.19
CA SER A 47 -1.64 1.11 -5.48
C SER A 47 -0.92 2.39 -5.87
N SER A 48 -1.61 3.38 -6.45
CA SER A 48 -1.06 4.72 -6.71
C SER A 48 -0.54 5.47 -5.51
N TYR A 49 -1.02 5.14 -4.31
CA TYR A 49 -0.46 5.71 -3.10
C TYR A 49 0.82 5.03 -2.65
N PHE A 50 1.10 3.78 -3.02
CA PHE A 50 2.22 2.98 -2.49
C PHE A 50 3.32 2.73 -3.53
N GLU A 51 2.98 2.85 -4.81
CA GLU A 51 3.82 2.44 -5.91
C GLU A 51 4.21 3.64 -6.79
N ASN A 52 5.51 3.81 -6.96
CA ASN A 52 6.11 4.84 -7.79
C ASN A 52 7.26 4.25 -8.64
N ARG A 53 7.89 5.07 -9.47
CA ARG A 53 8.97 4.60 -10.37
C ARG A 53 10.11 3.91 -9.60
N GLU A 54 10.46 4.41 -8.41
CA GLU A 54 11.56 3.87 -7.60
C GLU A 54 11.19 2.53 -6.98
N SER A 55 9.96 2.39 -6.46
CA SER A 55 9.48 1.13 -5.90
C SER A 55 9.46 0.01 -6.95
N TRP A 56 9.07 0.33 -8.19
CA TRP A 56 9.06 -0.63 -9.30
C TRP A 56 10.45 -0.98 -9.80
N ARG A 57 11.39 -0.02 -9.80
CA ARG A 57 12.80 -0.31 -10.09
C ARG A 57 13.42 -1.25 -9.06
N ALA A 58 13.17 -0.99 -7.77
CA ALA A 58 13.61 -1.86 -6.69
C ALA A 58 13.02 -3.27 -6.81
N ALA A 59 11.71 -3.38 -7.09
CA ALA A 59 11.07 -4.68 -7.33
C ALA A 59 11.70 -5.45 -8.51
N ALA A 60 12.01 -4.76 -9.62
CA ALA A 60 12.66 -5.39 -10.77
C ALA A 60 14.09 -5.88 -10.45
N GLU A 61 14.85 -5.15 -9.63
CA GLU A 61 16.16 -5.60 -9.15
C GLU A 61 16.04 -6.83 -8.23
N GLU A 62 15.05 -6.85 -7.36
CA GLU A 62 14.73 -8.00 -6.52
C GLU A 62 14.36 -9.24 -7.36
N HIS A 63 13.54 -9.08 -8.40
CA HIS A 63 13.20 -10.16 -9.34
C HIS A 63 14.43 -10.71 -10.06
N ARG A 64 15.35 -9.84 -10.50
CA ARG A 64 16.62 -10.28 -11.13
C ARG A 64 17.43 -11.13 -10.16
N ALA A 65 17.54 -10.74 -8.89
CA ALA A 65 18.26 -11.54 -7.90
C ALA A 65 17.65 -12.93 -7.71
N VAL A 66 16.32 -13.04 -7.69
CA VAL A 66 15.62 -14.34 -7.67
C VAL A 66 15.93 -15.16 -8.91
N ARG A 67 15.75 -14.56 -10.10
CA ARG A 67 16.02 -15.21 -11.40
C ARG A 67 17.45 -15.74 -11.46
N ASP A 68 18.42 -14.92 -11.07
CA ASP A 68 19.85 -15.26 -11.17
C ASP A 68 20.22 -16.38 -10.18
N ALA A 69 19.58 -16.43 -9.01
CA ALA A 69 19.73 -17.56 -8.08
C ALA A 69 19.12 -18.87 -8.62
N ILE A 70 17.95 -18.79 -9.26
CA ILE A 70 17.33 -19.96 -9.92
C ILE A 70 18.20 -20.45 -11.08
N ALA A 71 18.67 -19.54 -11.94
CA ALA A 71 19.52 -19.86 -13.09
C ALA A 71 20.86 -20.48 -12.67
N ALA A 72 21.44 -20.02 -11.56
CA ALA A 72 22.64 -20.58 -10.96
C ALA A 72 22.41 -21.93 -10.23
N ARG A 73 21.16 -22.41 -10.15
CA ARG A 73 20.75 -23.62 -9.41
C ARG A 73 21.13 -23.57 -7.92
N GLU A 74 20.98 -22.41 -7.30
CA GLU A 74 21.24 -22.19 -5.87
C GLU A 74 19.92 -22.07 -5.08
N PRO A 75 19.34 -23.18 -4.59
CA PRO A 75 17.99 -23.18 -4.01
C PRO A 75 17.86 -22.31 -2.77
N GLU A 76 18.84 -22.35 -1.86
CA GLU A 76 18.81 -21.53 -0.64
C GLU A 76 18.93 -20.03 -0.95
N ARG A 77 19.77 -19.67 -1.94
CA ARG A 77 19.88 -18.27 -2.40
C ARG A 77 18.59 -17.80 -3.05
N ALA A 78 17.95 -18.64 -3.87
CA ALA A 78 16.68 -18.31 -4.52
C ALA A 78 15.56 -18.12 -3.49
N LYS A 79 15.49 -19.00 -2.49
CA LYS A 79 14.55 -18.91 -1.38
C LYS A 79 14.76 -17.63 -0.57
N ALA A 80 16.00 -17.33 -0.18
CA ALA A 80 16.32 -16.11 0.57
C ALA A 80 16.00 -14.85 -0.23
N ALA A 81 16.29 -14.83 -1.54
CA ALA A 81 15.98 -13.72 -2.43
C ALA A 81 14.46 -13.50 -2.55
N MET A 82 13.66 -14.56 -2.71
CA MET A 82 12.20 -14.46 -2.79
C MET A 82 11.60 -13.98 -1.45
N GLN A 83 12.08 -14.51 -0.31
CA GLN A 83 11.64 -14.05 1.01
C GLN A 83 11.96 -12.55 1.22
N LYS A 84 13.15 -12.11 0.81
CA LYS A 84 13.53 -10.70 0.85
C LYS A 84 12.60 -9.86 -0.02
N HIS A 85 12.37 -10.27 -1.27
CA HIS A 85 11.45 -9.60 -2.19
C HIS A 85 10.04 -9.43 -1.61
N LEU A 86 9.45 -10.49 -1.08
CA LEU A 86 8.11 -10.45 -0.49
C LEU A 86 8.06 -9.52 0.74
N ARG A 87 9.09 -9.56 1.61
CA ARG A 87 9.20 -8.65 2.76
C ARG A 87 9.30 -7.19 2.32
N GLN A 88 10.13 -6.89 1.32
CA GLN A 88 10.28 -5.51 0.82
C GLN A 88 9.01 -5.02 0.16
N SER A 89 8.33 -5.88 -0.61
CA SER A 89 7.01 -5.57 -1.16
C SER A 89 6.00 -5.25 -0.05
N GLN A 90 5.93 -6.07 1.00
CA GLN A 90 5.07 -5.80 2.15
C GLN A 90 5.40 -4.44 2.82
N LEU A 91 6.68 -4.14 3.06
CA LEU A 91 7.10 -2.88 3.68
C LEU A 91 6.73 -1.65 2.84
N ARG A 92 6.87 -1.75 1.51
CA ARG A 92 6.45 -0.69 0.59
C ARG A 92 4.94 -0.47 0.63
N PHE A 93 4.17 -1.55 0.73
CA PHE A 93 2.72 -1.47 0.89
C PHE A 93 2.27 -0.97 2.27
N SER A 94 3.00 -1.25 3.36
CA SER A 94 2.57 -0.89 4.72
C SER A 94 2.96 0.52 5.17
N ARG A 95 4.14 1.04 4.76
CA ARG A 95 4.66 2.34 5.23
C ARG A 95 3.71 3.51 4.96
N ASN A 96 2.98 3.49 3.84
CA ASN A 96 2.11 4.62 3.47
C ASN A 96 0.70 4.61 4.10
N PHE A 97 0.35 3.60 4.90
CA PHE A 97 -0.86 3.65 5.73
C PHE A 97 -0.66 4.47 7.02
N GLY A 98 0.57 4.58 7.52
CA GLY A 98 0.88 5.23 8.81
C GLY A 98 1.24 6.72 8.72
N GLU A 99 1.99 7.14 7.69
CA GLU A 99 2.54 8.50 7.61
C GLU A 99 1.49 9.59 7.26
N ARG A 100 0.39 9.23 6.58
CA ARG A 100 -0.68 10.18 6.23
C ARG A 100 -1.66 10.43 7.37
N SER A 101 -1.75 9.50 8.32
CA SER A 101 -2.60 9.62 9.51
C SER A 101 -2.01 10.64 10.49
N SER A 102 -0.68 10.63 10.70
CA SER A 102 -0.02 11.63 11.56
C SER A 102 0.02 13.03 10.92
N ALA A 103 0.19 13.12 9.59
CA ALA A 103 0.22 14.41 8.89
C ALA A 103 -1.12 15.16 8.94
N ARG A 104 -2.26 14.45 9.01
CA ARG A 104 -3.59 15.06 9.13
C ARG A 104 -3.92 15.49 10.56
N GLU A 105 -3.33 14.83 11.56
CA GLU A 105 -3.49 15.16 12.99
C GLU A 105 -2.71 16.42 13.38
N VAL A 106 -1.54 16.65 12.79
CA VAL A 106 -0.71 17.85 13.03
C VAL A 106 -1.31 19.11 12.38
N ALA A 107 -2.06 18.98 11.29
CA ALA A 107 -2.71 20.11 10.62
C ALA A 107 -3.99 20.62 11.33
N GLY A 108 -4.57 19.85 12.24
CA GLY A 108 -5.83 20.18 12.94
C GLY A 108 -5.66 20.94 14.27
N THR A 109 -4.43 21.19 14.72
CA THR A 109 -4.15 21.78 16.05
C THR A 109 -3.67 23.23 15.98
N LYS A 110 -4.29 24.07 15.14
CA LYS A 110 -4.09 25.52 15.17
C LYS A 110 -5.37 26.29 14.87
N ASP A 111 -6.47 25.98 15.55
CA ASP A 111 -7.52 26.99 15.78
C ASP A 111 -8.46 26.55 16.91
N ARG A 112 -8.05 26.74 18.16
CA ARG A 112 -8.98 26.64 19.30
C ARG A 112 -8.57 27.54 20.45
N THR A 113 -8.31 28.80 20.10
CA THR A 113 -8.19 29.90 21.05
C THR A 113 -9.16 31.01 20.67
N GLN A 114 -10.46 30.74 20.69
CA GLN A 114 -11.47 31.78 20.89
C GLN A 114 -12.55 31.29 21.85
N ARG A 115 -12.37 31.73 23.10
CA ARG A 115 -13.38 32.31 24.00
C ARG A 115 -14.67 31.51 24.23
N TRP A 116 -14.71 30.78 25.34
CA TRP A 116 -15.95 30.46 26.03
C TRP A 116 -16.25 31.61 27.02
N GLU A 117 -17.49 32.11 27.06
CA GLU A 117 -17.97 32.96 28.16
C GLU A 117 -19.14 32.26 28.87
N PRO A 118 -19.20 32.30 30.22
CA PRO A 118 -20.27 31.67 30.95
C PRO A 118 -21.51 32.57 30.95
N VAL A 119 -22.66 32.02 30.58
CA VAL A 119 -23.96 32.69 30.75
C VAL A 119 -24.34 32.62 32.23
N LEU A 120 -24.05 33.70 32.97
CA LEU A 120 -24.67 33.95 34.27
C LEU A 120 -26.05 34.56 34.03
N GLY A 121 -27.10 33.81 34.37
CA GLY A 121 -28.48 34.27 34.36
C GLY A 121 -28.68 35.46 35.30
N LYS A 122 -29.09 36.60 34.75
CA LYS A 122 -29.61 37.72 35.53
C LYS A 122 -31.13 37.61 35.55
N THR A 123 -31.66 37.48 36.76
CA THR A 123 -33.04 37.80 37.08
C THR A 123 -33.24 39.31 36.91
N ASP A 124 -34.38 39.74 36.39
CA ASP A 124 -35.35 40.49 37.19
C ASP A 124 -36.54 40.99 36.37
N ALA A 125 -37.64 41.09 37.10
CA ALA A 125 -38.96 41.60 36.75
C ALA A 125 -38.92 42.98 36.04
N GLN A 126 -39.94 43.31 35.24
CA GLN A 126 -41.15 44.02 35.71
C GLN A 126 -41.94 44.66 34.54
N THR A 127 -43.23 44.31 34.46
CA THR A 127 -44.42 45.16 34.22
C THR A 127 -44.75 45.86 32.88
N LYS A 128 -46.05 45.70 32.55
CA LYS A 128 -47.08 46.67 32.07
C LYS A 128 -47.34 46.81 30.55
N LYS A 129 -48.44 46.20 30.08
CA LYS A 129 -49.74 46.87 29.69
C LYS A 129 -50.54 46.00 28.71
N ALA A 130 -51.72 45.54 29.14
CA ALA A 130 -53.04 45.72 28.51
C ALA A 130 -54.08 45.05 29.39
#